data_AF-A0A4Z0V6C4-F1
#
_entry.id   AF-A0A4Z0V6C4-F1
#
_cell.length_a   1.000
_cell.length_b   1.000
_cell.length_c   1.000
_cell.angle_alpha   90.00
_cell.angle_beta   90.00
_cell.angle_gamma   90.00
#
_symmetry.space_group_name_H-M   'P 1'
#
loop_
_entity.id
_entity.type
_entity.pdbx_description
1 polymer ?
#
loop_
_entity_poly.entity_id
_entity_poly.type
_entity_poly.pdbx_seq_one_letter_code
_entity_poly.pdbx_strand_id
1 'polypeptide(L)'
;MTHKSHILIKRITLSLVAFLLLVIIFTVFANVKVERAAAGKIYTSVDSVPHNKVALLLGTNPLNKWGRPNSYFTNRIKTASELYKAGKVDYIIASGDNHTKDYDEPTAMRDSLMAHGVPEDRIILDFAGFRTLDSVVRAKEIFGCDSLTIISQADHNARALYLAEANGIEAVAVSAPLRAGRWVRTRLAIREWLARDKMMLDIWFGKQPHFLGERIEIPDVMPQKSYATVEGMTMRIVSPDLVKTPVDSMIVEFTNSRDADLTTGEWYRIDTKSDEGSWIQAPYSKKYLDLLAKGTEVCFNGIGYSLKPDGSFRMTVKPWLYDLSDKSATYRLVKTFSYPPYPIQKSDTAYVEFQIR
;
A
#
# COMPACT_ATOMS: atom_id res chain seq x y z
N MET A 1 30.47 -60.81 10.11
CA MET A 1 29.22 -60.16 10.57
C MET A 1 28.21 -61.23 10.93
N THR A 2 27.62 -61.19 12.14
CA THR A 2 26.67 -62.20 12.61
C THR A 2 25.29 -62.00 11.95
N HIS A 3 24.50 -63.07 11.76
CA HIS A 3 23.15 -62.99 11.18
C HIS A 3 22.26 -61.91 11.86
N LYS A 4 22.41 -61.72 13.17
CA LYS A 4 21.77 -60.64 13.94
C LYS A 4 22.16 -59.22 13.49
N SER A 5 23.43 -59.01 13.12
CA SER A 5 23.90 -57.70 12.62
C SER A 5 23.30 -57.33 11.26
N HIS A 6 23.06 -58.29 10.37
CA HIS A 6 22.38 -58.04 9.08
C HIS A 6 20.91 -57.66 9.26
N ILE A 7 20.21 -58.30 10.21
CA ILE A 7 18.81 -57.97 10.54
C ILE A 7 18.72 -56.57 11.17
N LEU A 8 19.65 -56.25 12.07
CA LEU A 8 19.70 -54.93 12.71
C LEU A 8 19.98 -53.82 11.69
N ILE A 9 20.97 -54.01 10.82
CA ILE A 9 21.28 -53.06 9.75
C ILE A 9 20.05 -52.86 8.85
N LYS A 10 19.41 -53.94 8.39
CA LYS A 10 18.20 -53.86 7.54
C LYS A 10 17.07 -53.09 8.20
N ARG A 11 16.84 -53.28 9.52
CA ARG A 11 15.84 -52.52 10.27
C ARG A 11 16.20 -51.05 10.37
N ILE A 12 17.47 -50.72 10.63
CA ILE A 12 17.95 -49.33 10.68
C ILE A 12 17.79 -48.66 9.32
N THR A 13 18.18 -49.31 8.21
CA THR A 13 17.99 -48.74 6.87
C THR A 13 16.52 -48.54 6.55
N LEU A 14 15.65 -49.49 6.88
CA LEU A 14 14.21 -49.37 6.63
C LEU A 14 13.58 -48.23 7.43
N SER A 15 13.96 -48.08 8.71
CA SER A 15 13.53 -46.95 9.54
C SER A 15 14.04 -45.61 9.00
N LEU A 16 15.29 -45.55 8.54
CA LEU A 16 15.87 -44.34 7.95
C LEU A 16 15.17 -43.94 6.65
N VAL A 17 14.85 -44.92 5.79
CA VAL A 17 14.09 -44.71 4.55
C VAL A 17 12.67 -44.25 4.87
N ALA A 18 11.99 -44.87 5.83
CA ALA A 18 10.65 -44.47 6.25
C ALA A 18 10.65 -43.04 6.82
N PHE A 19 11.64 -42.69 7.63
CA PHE A 19 11.81 -41.33 8.15
C PHE A 19 12.05 -40.31 7.02
N LEU A 20 12.93 -40.63 6.07
CA LEU A 20 13.19 -39.76 4.92
C LEU A 20 11.94 -39.55 4.06
N LEU A 21 11.16 -40.61 3.83
CA LEU A 21 9.87 -40.53 3.13
C LEU A 21 8.87 -39.64 3.87
N LEU A 22 8.80 -39.76 5.20
CA LEU A 22 7.93 -38.91 6.03
C LEU A 22 8.32 -37.43 5.93
N VAL A 23 9.62 -37.12 5.97
CA VAL A 23 10.13 -35.75 5.77
C VAL A 23 9.73 -35.23 4.38
N ILE A 24 9.90 -36.02 3.33
CA ILE A 24 9.51 -35.62 1.96
C ILE A 24 7.99 -35.37 1.88
N ILE A 25 7.18 -36.27 2.44
CA ILE A 25 5.71 -36.11 2.46
C ILE A 25 5.33 -34.83 3.21
N PHE A 26 5.97 -34.56 4.35
CA PHE A 26 5.74 -33.34 5.13
C PHE A 26 6.11 -32.07 4.33
N THR A 27 7.28 -32.05 3.69
CA THR A 27 7.72 -30.93 2.85
C THR A 27 6.77 -30.69 1.68
N VAL A 28 6.29 -31.76 1.02
CA VAL A 28 5.31 -31.64 -0.07
C VAL A 28 3.99 -31.09 0.46
N PHE A 29 3.49 -31.62 1.58
CA PHE A 29 2.28 -31.12 2.22
C PHE A 29 2.38 -29.64 2.57
N ALA A 30 3.51 -29.22 3.16
CA ALA A 30 3.75 -27.84 3.54
C ALA A 30 3.74 -26.90 2.33
N ASN A 31 4.43 -27.28 1.27
CA ASN A 31 4.45 -26.52 0.02
C ASN A 31 3.05 -26.43 -0.61
N VAL A 32 2.31 -27.54 -0.70
CA VAL A 32 0.95 -27.53 -1.29
C VAL A 32 0.01 -26.62 -0.52
N LYS A 33 0.07 -26.62 0.81
CA LYS A 33 -0.74 -25.74 1.65
C LYS A 33 -0.41 -24.25 1.43
N VAL A 34 0.88 -23.92 1.38
CA VAL A 34 1.34 -22.55 1.14
C VAL A 34 0.95 -22.06 -0.26
N GLU A 35 1.15 -22.88 -1.30
CA GLU A 35 0.77 -22.54 -2.67
C GLU A 35 -0.75 -22.36 -2.80
N ARG A 36 -1.56 -23.19 -2.12
CA ARG A 36 -3.02 -23.03 -2.12
C ARG A 36 -3.47 -21.73 -1.45
N ALA A 37 -2.86 -21.35 -0.32
CA ALA A 37 -3.16 -20.09 0.35
C ALA A 37 -2.76 -18.87 -0.50
N ALA A 38 -1.70 -19.00 -1.30
CA ALA A 38 -1.20 -17.94 -2.17
C ALA A 38 -1.93 -17.84 -3.52
N ALA A 39 -2.65 -18.90 -3.93
CA ALA A 39 -3.29 -18.98 -5.24
C ALA A 39 -4.26 -17.80 -5.46
N GLY A 40 -4.07 -17.06 -6.55
CA GLY A 40 -4.90 -15.91 -6.91
C GLY A 40 -4.67 -14.64 -6.08
N LYS A 41 -3.76 -14.65 -5.10
CA LYS A 41 -3.48 -13.49 -4.22
C LYS A 41 -2.14 -12.80 -4.49
N ILE A 42 -1.34 -13.33 -5.43
CA ILE A 42 -0.05 -12.76 -5.83
C ILE A 42 -0.19 -12.03 -7.17
N TYR A 43 0.07 -10.72 -7.14
CA TYR A 43 0.03 -9.84 -8.29
C TYR A 43 1.44 -9.52 -8.77
N THR A 44 1.57 -9.25 -10.07
CA THR A 44 2.84 -8.87 -10.73
C THR A 44 2.79 -7.47 -11.35
N SER A 45 1.59 -6.90 -11.52
CA SER A 45 1.38 -5.52 -11.94
C SER A 45 0.75 -4.74 -10.80
N VAL A 46 1.14 -3.47 -10.66
CA VAL A 46 0.61 -2.54 -9.65
C VAL A 46 -0.86 -2.21 -9.91
N ASP A 47 -1.26 -2.13 -11.18
CA ASP A 47 -2.60 -1.67 -11.56
C ASP A 47 -3.72 -2.63 -11.14
N SER A 48 -3.42 -3.93 -11.10
CA SER A 48 -4.38 -4.99 -10.75
C SER A 48 -4.51 -5.23 -9.25
N VAL A 49 -3.68 -4.59 -8.43
CA VAL A 49 -3.70 -4.76 -6.97
C VAL A 49 -4.91 -4.03 -6.40
N PRO A 50 -5.71 -4.66 -5.52
CA PRO A 50 -6.77 -3.96 -4.81
C PRO A 50 -6.18 -2.93 -3.83
N HIS A 51 -6.97 -1.91 -3.51
CA HIS A 51 -6.57 -0.91 -2.52
C HIS A 51 -6.52 -1.52 -1.12
N ASN A 52 -5.43 -1.29 -0.38
CA ASN A 52 -5.33 -1.57 1.05
C ASN A 52 -4.69 -0.38 1.76
N LYS A 53 -5.17 -0.03 2.94
CA LYS A 53 -4.63 1.10 3.73
C LYS A 53 -3.11 0.99 3.94
N VAL A 54 -2.61 -0.23 4.16
CA VAL A 54 -1.22 -0.47 4.55
C VAL A 54 -0.55 -1.50 3.64
N ALA A 55 0.66 -1.18 3.18
CA ALA A 55 1.61 -2.14 2.64
C ALA A 55 2.58 -2.63 3.72
N LEU A 56 2.83 -3.94 3.80
CA LEU A 56 3.94 -4.51 4.56
C LEU A 56 5.12 -4.77 3.62
N LEU A 57 6.11 -3.89 3.67
CA LEU A 57 7.38 -4.05 2.97
C LEU A 57 8.30 -4.92 3.82
N LEU A 58 8.49 -6.17 3.39
CA LEU A 58 9.37 -7.10 4.10
C LEU A 58 10.84 -6.72 3.85
N GLY A 59 11.64 -6.80 4.91
CA GLY A 59 13.06 -6.46 4.92
C GLY A 59 13.93 -7.38 4.07
N THR A 60 15.00 -6.81 3.53
CA THR A 60 16.10 -7.53 2.89
C THR A 60 17.34 -6.64 2.92
N ASN A 61 18.52 -7.26 2.86
CA ASN A 61 19.77 -6.52 2.95
C ASN A 61 19.94 -5.50 1.81
N PRO A 62 20.23 -4.22 2.09
CA PRO A 62 20.51 -3.24 1.04
C PRO A 62 21.76 -3.59 0.22
N LEU A 63 22.70 -4.32 0.82
CA LEU A 63 23.93 -4.76 0.18
C LEU A 63 23.97 -6.29 0.06
N ASN A 64 24.63 -6.79 -0.97
CA ASN A 64 24.93 -8.20 -1.07
C ASN A 64 26.23 -8.54 -0.31
N LYS A 65 26.58 -9.83 -0.24
CA LYS A 65 27.80 -10.32 0.42
C LYS A 65 29.13 -9.75 -0.11
N TRP A 66 29.10 -9.03 -1.24
CA TRP A 66 30.25 -8.37 -1.84
C TRP A 66 30.19 -6.83 -1.67
N GLY A 67 29.29 -6.31 -0.84
CA GLY A 67 29.12 -4.87 -0.60
C GLY A 67 28.49 -4.10 -1.77
N ARG A 68 27.91 -4.78 -2.76
CA ARG A 68 27.23 -4.13 -3.90
C ARG A 68 25.73 -3.98 -3.62
N PRO A 69 25.05 -2.99 -4.22
CA PRO A 69 23.60 -2.85 -4.11
C PRO A 69 22.87 -4.17 -4.40
N ASN A 70 21.94 -4.52 -3.51
CA ASN A 70 21.15 -5.74 -3.63
C ASN A 70 19.94 -5.50 -4.53
N SER A 71 19.86 -6.20 -5.66
CA SER A 71 18.71 -6.08 -6.57
C SER A 71 17.37 -6.44 -5.91
N TYR A 72 17.38 -7.31 -4.89
CA TYR A 72 16.17 -7.63 -4.13
C TYR A 72 15.64 -6.41 -3.38
N PHE A 73 16.55 -5.66 -2.74
CA PHE A 73 16.23 -4.45 -2.01
C PHE A 73 15.71 -3.37 -2.97
N THR A 74 16.50 -3.04 -3.98
CA THR A 74 16.16 -1.98 -4.95
C THR A 74 14.82 -2.25 -5.63
N ASN A 75 14.55 -3.50 -6.03
CA ASN A 75 13.29 -3.83 -6.70
C ASN A 75 12.09 -3.78 -5.74
N ARG A 76 12.25 -4.17 -4.47
CA ARG A 76 11.18 -4.05 -3.48
C ARG A 76 10.85 -2.58 -3.18
N ILE A 77 11.87 -1.72 -3.02
CA ILE A 77 11.68 -0.27 -2.83
C ILE A 77 10.96 0.34 -4.02
N LYS A 78 11.40 0.01 -5.24
CA LYS A 78 10.75 0.49 -6.46
C LYS A 78 9.28 0.09 -6.48
N THR A 79 8.96 -1.18 -6.31
CA THR A 79 7.56 -1.68 -6.29
C THR A 79 6.72 -1.02 -5.20
N ALA A 80 7.27 -0.80 -4.00
CA ALA A 80 6.58 -0.11 -2.92
C ALA A 80 6.28 1.36 -3.25
N SER A 81 7.25 2.07 -3.84
CA SER A 81 7.05 3.45 -4.27
C SER A 81 6.01 3.56 -5.40
N GLU A 82 5.97 2.60 -6.32
CA GLU A 82 4.98 2.56 -7.41
C GLU A 82 3.57 2.29 -6.88
N LEU A 83 3.42 1.36 -5.93
CA LEU A 83 2.14 1.09 -5.25
C LEU A 83 1.58 2.33 -4.55
N TYR A 84 2.44 3.04 -3.81
CA TYR A 84 2.05 4.27 -3.12
C TYR A 84 1.64 5.37 -4.11
N LYS A 85 2.45 5.60 -5.16
CA LYS A 85 2.15 6.61 -6.20
C LYS A 85 0.87 6.30 -6.98
N ALA A 86 0.58 5.03 -7.20
CA ALA A 86 -0.64 4.57 -7.84
C ALA A 86 -1.88 4.65 -6.92
N GLY A 87 -1.73 5.11 -5.67
CA GLY A 87 -2.82 5.19 -4.70
C GLY A 87 -3.40 3.81 -4.36
N LYS A 88 -2.59 2.75 -4.43
CA LYS A 88 -3.00 1.39 -4.03
C LYS A 88 -2.81 1.14 -2.54
N VAL A 89 -1.92 1.93 -1.92
CA VAL A 89 -1.66 1.92 -0.49
C VAL A 89 -1.42 3.32 0.05
N ASP A 90 -1.85 3.56 1.28
CA ASP A 90 -1.73 4.87 1.94
C ASP A 90 -0.47 4.97 2.81
N TYR A 91 -0.12 3.87 3.50
CA TYR A 91 1.05 3.77 4.36
C TYR A 91 1.90 2.56 3.99
N ILE A 92 3.22 2.67 4.21
CA ILE A 92 4.16 1.57 4.06
C ILE A 92 4.80 1.28 5.41
N ILE A 93 4.58 0.07 5.95
CA ILE A 93 5.36 -0.46 7.06
C ILE A 93 6.65 -1.05 6.48
N ALA A 94 7.78 -0.41 6.75
CA ALA A 94 9.12 -0.91 6.46
C ALA A 94 9.59 -1.81 7.62
N SER A 95 9.37 -3.11 7.50
CA SER A 95 9.66 -4.09 8.56
C SER A 95 10.93 -4.87 8.29
N GLY A 96 11.89 -4.79 9.20
CA GLY A 96 13.20 -5.44 9.07
C GLY A 96 13.93 -5.57 10.38
N ASP A 97 15.17 -6.07 10.30
CA ASP A 97 16.04 -6.28 11.45
C ASP A 97 16.92 -5.05 11.72
N ASN A 98 17.15 -4.76 13.00
CA ASN A 98 18.06 -3.73 13.51
C ASN A 98 18.90 -4.20 14.72
N HIS A 99 19.12 -5.51 14.88
CA HIS A 99 19.80 -6.06 16.06
C HIS A 99 21.30 -5.78 16.12
N THR A 100 21.94 -5.50 14.99
CA THR A 100 23.38 -5.20 14.93
C THR A 100 23.61 -3.72 14.65
N LYS A 101 24.48 -3.08 15.45
CA LYS A 101 24.78 -1.62 15.40
C LYS A 101 25.16 -1.09 14.01
N ASP A 102 25.67 -1.95 13.13
CA ASP A 102 26.11 -1.60 11.78
C ASP A 102 25.06 -1.92 10.70
N TYR A 103 23.82 -2.25 11.09
CA TYR A 103 22.81 -2.78 10.17
C TYR A 103 21.38 -2.40 10.58
N ASP A 104 20.84 -1.40 9.90
CA ASP A 104 19.47 -0.91 10.08
C ASP A 104 18.70 -1.00 8.76
N GLU A 105 18.03 -2.14 8.53
CA GLU A 105 17.23 -2.33 7.31
C GLU A 105 16.06 -1.35 7.21
N PRO A 106 15.24 -1.13 8.27
CA PRO A 106 14.13 -0.18 8.20
C PRO A 106 14.55 1.24 7.83
N THR A 107 15.63 1.75 8.42
CA THR A 107 16.15 3.09 8.09
C THR A 107 16.61 3.18 6.64
N ALA A 108 17.33 2.17 6.15
CA ALA A 108 17.72 2.12 4.74
C ALA A 108 16.50 2.09 3.80
N MET A 109 15.44 1.37 4.17
CA MET A 109 14.20 1.33 3.40
C MET A 109 13.51 2.70 3.40
N ARG A 110 13.42 3.38 4.54
CA ARG A 110 12.86 4.73 4.65
C ARG A 110 13.56 5.71 3.71
N ASP A 111 14.88 5.81 3.84
CA ASP A 111 15.66 6.78 3.07
C ASP A 111 15.54 6.52 1.57
N SER A 112 15.49 5.23 1.19
CA SER A 112 15.30 4.82 -0.20
C SER A 112 13.88 5.12 -0.70
N LEU A 113 12.83 4.91 0.10
CA LEU A 113 11.44 5.25 -0.25
C LEU A 113 11.26 6.76 -0.39
N MET A 114 11.86 7.55 0.51
CA MET A 114 11.87 9.01 0.44
C MET A 114 12.56 9.50 -0.84
N ALA A 115 13.71 8.92 -1.18
CA ALA A 115 14.39 9.21 -2.45
C ALA A 115 13.54 8.86 -3.68
N HIS A 116 12.57 7.94 -3.56
CA HIS A 116 11.61 7.61 -4.61
C HIS A 116 10.31 8.43 -4.52
N GLY A 117 10.22 9.43 -3.66
CA GLY A 117 9.08 10.36 -3.57
C GLY A 117 7.93 9.91 -2.67
N VAL A 118 8.17 8.96 -1.75
CA VAL A 118 7.22 8.65 -0.68
C VAL A 118 7.49 9.61 0.50
N PRO A 119 6.49 10.38 0.97
CA PRO A 119 6.65 11.24 2.14
C PRO A 119 7.01 10.48 3.42
N GLU A 120 7.81 11.08 4.30
CA GLU A 120 8.26 10.45 5.56
C GLU A 120 7.09 10.09 6.48
N ASP A 121 6.06 10.94 6.55
CA ASP A 121 4.83 10.75 7.34
C ASP A 121 3.98 9.56 6.85
N ARG A 122 4.29 8.98 5.69
CA ARG A 122 3.62 7.79 5.12
C ARG A 122 4.44 6.52 5.28
N ILE A 123 5.61 6.59 5.90
CA ILE A 123 6.50 5.46 6.14
C ILE A 123 6.56 5.16 7.63
N ILE A 124 6.27 3.92 8.00
CA ILE A 124 6.27 3.46 9.39
C ILE A 124 7.39 2.45 9.55
N LEU A 125 8.27 2.66 10.52
CA LEU A 125 9.43 1.79 10.75
C LEU A 125 9.05 0.68 11.74
N ASP A 126 9.36 -0.56 11.37
CA ASP A 126 9.26 -1.71 12.25
C ASP A 126 10.61 -2.41 12.38
N PHE A 127 11.30 -2.16 13.50
CA PHE A 127 12.64 -2.66 13.80
C PHE A 127 12.69 -4.07 14.42
N ALA A 128 11.54 -4.71 14.63
CA ALA A 128 11.45 -6.02 15.26
C ALA A 128 10.99 -7.12 14.27
N GLY A 129 11.25 -6.92 12.98
CA GLY A 129 10.92 -7.84 11.88
C GLY A 129 11.96 -8.95 11.66
N PHE A 130 12.40 -9.66 12.70
CA PHE A 130 13.49 -10.65 12.62
C PHE A 130 13.17 -11.88 11.76
N ARG A 131 11.89 -12.23 11.66
CA ARG A 131 11.35 -13.30 10.81
C ARG A 131 10.11 -12.80 10.11
N THR A 132 9.74 -13.44 9.01
CA THR A 132 8.46 -13.19 8.33
C THR A 132 7.27 -13.31 9.29
N LEU A 133 7.31 -14.29 10.21
CA LEU A 133 6.30 -14.43 11.26
C LEU A 133 6.23 -13.20 12.16
N ASP A 134 7.39 -12.66 12.57
CA ASP A 134 7.46 -11.50 13.45
C ASP A 134 6.85 -10.26 12.76
N SER A 135 7.22 -9.98 11.50
CA SER A 135 6.64 -8.88 10.71
C SER A 135 5.13 -8.99 10.52
N VAL A 136 4.64 -10.19 10.21
CA VAL A 136 3.20 -10.42 9.94
C VAL A 136 2.37 -10.31 11.21
N VAL A 137 2.80 -10.93 12.31
CA VAL A 137 2.07 -10.86 13.59
C VAL A 137 2.06 -9.42 14.11
N ARG A 138 3.21 -8.72 14.02
CA ARG A 138 3.29 -7.32 14.44
C ARG A 138 2.41 -6.40 13.59
N ALA A 139 2.26 -6.66 12.28
CA ALA A 139 1.31 -5.93 11.44
C ALA A 139 -0.10 -5.91 12.04
N LYS A 140 -0.55 -7.01 12.64
CA LYS A 140 -1.85 -7.08 13.32
C LYS A 140 -1.79 -6.51 14.74
N GLU A 141 -0.93 -7.05 15.59
CA GLU A 141 -0.93 -6.78 17.03
C GLU A 141 -0.47 -5.35 17.36
N ILE A 142 0.51 -4.83 16.61
CA ILE A 142 1.12 -3.52 16.85
C ILE A 142 0.48 -2.45 15.99
N PHE A 143 0.28 -2.74 14.69
CA PHE A 143 -0.19 -1.75 13.73
C PHE A 143 -1.70 -1.82 13.46
N GLY A 144 -2.40 -2.82 14.02
CA GLY A 144 -3.86 -2.95 13.90
C GLY A 144 -4.32 -3.26 12.48
N CYS A 145 -3.49 -3.88 11.65
CA CYS A 145 -3.84 -4.19 10.27
C CYS A 145 -4.65 -5.48 10.17
N ASP A 146 -5.95 -5.37 9.90
CA ASP A 146 -6.81 -6.51 9.56
C ASP A 146 -6.69 -6.91 8.08
N SER A 147 -6.32 -5.97 7.20
CA SER A 147 -5.99 -6.22 5.81
C SER A 147 -4.72 -5.47 5.39
N LEU A 148 -3.93 -6.04 4.48
CA LEU A 148 -2.68 -5.43 4.00
C LEU A 148 -2.20 -5.94 2.64
N THR A 149 -1.31 -5.19 2.02
CA THR A 149 -0.57 -5.60 0.80
C THR A 149 0.88 -5.95 1.14
N ILE A 150 1.29 -7.21 0.98
CA ILE A 150 2.66 -7.67 1.22
C ILE A 150 3.55 -7.39 0.01
N ILE A 151 4.74 -6.83 0.22
CA ILE A 151 5.70 -6.53 -0.84
C ILE A 151 7.00 -7.29 -0.61
N SER A 152 7.28 -8.26 -1.49
CA SER A 152 8.52 -9.05 -1.51
C SER A 152 8.63 -9.81 -2.84
N GLN A 153 9.51 -10.81 -2.97
CA GLN A 153 9.59 -11.70 -4.14
C GLN A 153 8.54 -12.82 -4.06
N ALA A 154 8.17 -13.36 -5.22
CA ALA A 154 7.11 -14.36 -5.39
C ALA A 154 7.18 -15.54 -4.38
N ASP A 155 8.33 -16.19 -4.27
CA ASP A 155 8.48 -17.37 -3.38
C ASP A 155 8.28 -17.01 -1.90
N HIS A 156 8.75 -15.82 -1.50
CA HIS A 156 8.63 -15.30 -0.14
C HIS A 156 7.21 -14.77 0.15
N ASN A 157 6.56 -14.18 -0.85
CA ASN A 157 5.18 -13.71 -0.77
C ASN A 157 4.22 -14.85 -0.45
N ALA A 158 4.38 -16.02 -1.08
CA ALA A 158 3.53 -17.18 -0.78
C ALA A 158 3.60 -17.58 0.70
N ARG A 159 4.82 -17.61 1.28
CA ARG A 159 5.02 -17.88 2.70
C ARG A 159 4.38 -16.81 3.59
N ALA A 160 4.58 -15.55 3.26
CA ALA A 160 4.04 -14.42 4.03
C ALA A 160 2.50 -14.38 3.98
N LEU A 161 1.90 -14.70 2.83
CA LEU A 161 0.45 -14.82 2.68
C LEU A 161 -0.13 -15.94 3.55
N TYR A 162 0.51 -17.11 3.58
CA TYR A 162 0.09 -18.20 4.47
C TYR A 162 0.13 -17.78 5.94
N LEU A 163 1.19 -17.07 6.35
CA LEU A 163 1.30 -16.52 7.71
C LEU A 163 0.22 -15.49 8.01
N ALA A 164 -0.09 -14.60 7.07
CA ALA A 164 -1.13 -13.59 7.24
C ALA A 164 -2.50 -14.26 7.43
N GLU A 165 -2.84 -15.22 6.58
CA GLU A 165 -4.08 -15.99 6.67
C GLU A 165 -4.17 -16.77 8.00
N ALA A 166 -3.08 -17.42 8.42
CA ALA A 166 -3.03 -18.13 9.70
C ALA A 166 -3.19 -17.23 10.93
N ASN A 167 -2.88 -15.93 10.81
CA ASN A 167 -3.06 -14.94 11.87
C ASN A 167 -4.34 -14.10 11.67
N GLY A 168 -5.21 -14.49 10.73
CA GLY A 168 -6.48 -13.81 10.46
C GLY A 168 -6.30 -12.39 9.91
N ILE A 169 -5.35 -12.20 9.00
CA ILE A 169 -5.13 -10.97 8.24
C ILE A 169 -5.50 -11.25 6.78
N GLU A 170 -6.37 -10.41 6.21
CA GLU A 170 -6.70 -10.47 4.78
C GLU A 170 -5.58 -9.82 3.97
N ALA A 171 -4.70 -10.64 3.39
CA ALA A 171 -3.54 -10.14 2.66
C ALA A 171 -3.58 -10.51 1.18
N VAL A 172 -3.17 -9.55 0.35
CA VAL A 172 -2.69 -9.76 -1.02
C VAL A 172 -1.19 -9.49 -1.07
N ALA A 173 -0.50 -9.95 -2.10
CA ALA A 173 0.93 -9.71 -2.24
C ALA A 173 1.29 -9.22 -3.64
N VAL A 174 2.30 -8.36 -3.72
CA VAL A 174 2.88 -7.86 -4.97
C VAL A 174 4.30 -8.36 -5.09
N SER A 175 4.60 -9.02 -6.21
CA SER A 175 5.90 -9.60 -6.48
C SER A 175 6.84 -8.59 -7.10
N ALA A 176 7.84 -8.15 -6.34
CA ALA A 176 8.94 -7.36 -6.86
C ALA A 176 9.72 -8.18 -7.90
N PRO A 177 9.95 -7.66 -9.12
CA PRO A 177 10.59 -8.41 -10.19
C PRO A 177 12.02 -8.76 -9.81
N LEU A 178 12.51 -9.93 -10.26
CA LEU A 178 13.88 -10.34 -10.00
C LEU A 178 14.47 -11.04 -11.23
N ARG A 179 15.59 -10.52 -11.72
CA ARG A 179 16.41 -11.17 -12.74
C ARG A 179 17.53 -11.94 -12.05
N ALA A 180 17.31 -13.22 -11.81
CA ALA A 180 18.32 -14.14 -11.27
C ALA A 180 18.55 -15.32 -12.23
N GLY A 181 19.81 -15.73 -12.38
CA GLY A 181 20.19 -16.91 -13.15
C GLY A 181 19.59 -18.20 -12.58
N ARG A 182 19.45 -19.23 -13.42
CA ARG A 182 18.75 -20.48 -13.10
C ARG A 182 19.24 -21.12 -11.79
N TRP A 183 20.56 -21.22 -11.58
CA TRP A 183 21.16 -21.79 -10.38
C TRP A 183 20.81 -21.05 -9.08
N VAL A 184 20.80 -19.71 -9.12
CA VAL A 184 20.46 -18.88 -7.96
C VAL A 184 18.98 -19.08 -7.60
N ARG A 185 18.10 -19.13 -8.62
CA ARG A 185 16.67 -19.38 -8.43
C ARG A 185 16.41 -20.74 -7.78
N THR A 186 17.03 -21.81 -8.27
CA THR A 186 16.85 -23.16 -7.69
C THR A 186 17.31 -23.22 -6.24
N ARG A 187 18.47 -22.62 -5.92
CA ARG A 187 18.97 -22.58 -4.54
C ARG A 187 18.02 -21.83 -3.60
N LEU A 188 17.42 -20.74 -4.08
CA LEU A 188 16.46 -19.97 -3.30
C LEU A 188 15.17 -20.74 -3.10
N ALA A 189 14.65 -21.40 -4.14
CA ALA A 189 13.46 -22.23 -4.04
C ALA A 189 13.64 -23.35 -2.99
N ILE A 190 14.78 -24.04 -2.98
CA ILE A 190 15.10 -25.06 -1.96
C ILE A 190 15.15 -24.44 -0.57
N ARG A 191 15.80 -23.27 -0.41
CA ARG A 191 15.83 -22.54 0.86
C ARG A 191 14.41 -22.19 1.32
N GLU A 192 13.55 -21.76 0.41
CA GLU A 192 12.16 -21.44 0.73
C GLU A 192 11.36 -22.68 1.13
N TRP A 193 11.59 -23.84 0.50
CA TRP A 193 10.94 -25.09 0.92
C TRP A 193 11.29 -25.46 2.36
N LEU A 194 12.57 -25.44 2.71
CA LEU A 194 13.02 -25.71 4.09
C LEU A 194 12.48 -24.66 5.09
N ALA A 195 12.35 -23.41 4.64
CA ALA A 195 11.80 -22.36 5.49
C ALA A 195 10.28 -22.46 5.67
N ARG A 196 9.53 -23.00 4.68
CA ARG A 196 8.11 -23.34 4.81
C ARG A 196 7.91 -24.48 5.81
N ASP A 197 8.79 -25.47 5.80
CA ASP A 197 8.77 -26.58 6.78
C ASP A 197 8.98 -26.06 8.20
N LYS A 198 10.01 -25.23 8.41
CA LYS A 198 10.26 -24.56 9.70
C LYS A 198 9.08 -23.70 10.14
N MET A 199 8.49 -22.94 9.22
CA MET A 199 7.33 -22.09 9.50
C MET A 199 6.12 -22.91 9.95
N MET A 200 5.83 -24.04 9.29
CA MET A 200 4.72 -24.91 9.71
C MET A 200 4.92 -25.46 11.11
N LEU A 201 6.15 -25.86 11.45
CA LEU A 201 6.48 -26.29 12.81
C LEU A 201 6.31 -25.13 13.80
N ASP A 202 6.82 -23.93 13.49
CA ASP A 202 6.67 -22.75 14.35
C ASP A 202 5.18 -22.45 14.63
N ILE A 203 4.29 -22.59 13.63
CA ILE A 203 2.83 -22.41 13.79
C ILE A 203 2.22 -23.52 14.64
N TRP A 204 2.55 -24.79 14.37
CA TRP A 204 2.00 -25.92 15.14
C TRP A 204 2.43 -25.92 16.60
N PHE A 205 3.64 -25.43 16.90
CA PHE A 205 4.13 -25.27 18.27
C PHE A 205 3.74 -23.92 18.89
N GLY A 206 2.92 -23.10 18.22
CA GLY A 206 2.38 -21.85 18.76
C GLY A 206 3.46 -20.80 19.09
N LYS A 207 4.55 -20.78 18.32
CA LYS A 207 5.69 -19.90 18.60
C LYS A 207 5.30 -18.44 18.42
N GLN A 208 5.46 -17.67 19.49
CA GLN A 208 5.15 -16.24 19.51
C GLN A 208 6.25 -15.40 18.83
N PRO A 209 5.92 -14.16 18.40
CA PRO A 209 6.92 -13.22 17.92
C PRO A 209 7.90 -12.81 19.02
N HIS A 210 9.13 -12.46 18.64
CA HIS A 210 10.18 -12.14 19.62
C HIS A 210 9.87 -10.89 20.46
N PHE A 211 9.26 -9.87 19.83
CA PHE A 211 8.94 -8.61 20.48
C PHE A 211 7.57 -8.10 19.99
N LEU A 212 6.63 -7.96 20.91
CA LEU A 212 5.38 -7.23 20.75
C LEU A 212 5.59 -5.92 21.51
N GLY A 213 5.82 -4.82 20.79
CA GLY A 213 6.04 -3.51 21.42
C GLY A 213 4.73 -2.87 21.88
N GLU A 214 4.74 -1.56 22.07
CA GLU A 214 3.51 -0.78 22.24
C GLU A 214 2.76 -0.65 20.90
N ARG A 215 1.43 -0.54 20.96
CA ARG A 215 0.57 -0.39 19.79
C ARG A 215 0.80 0.98 19.14
N ILE A 216 0.96 0.98 17.82
CA ILE A 216 1.12 2.19 17.00
C ILE A 216 -0.13 2.34 16.16
N GLU A 217 -0.91 3.40 16.42
CA GLU A 217 -2.10 3.69 15.61
C GLU A 217 -1.68 4.31 14.27
N ILE A 218 -1.98 3.60 13.19
CA ILE A 218 -1.85 4.13 11.83
C ILE A 218 -3.05 5.04 11.58
N PRO A 219 -2.86 6.35 11.31
CA PRO A 219 -3.97 7.26 11.06
C PRO A 219 -4.85 6.73 9.92
N ASP A 220 -6.16 6.88 10.05
CA ASP A 220 -7.07 6.60 8.94
C ASP A 220 -6.89 7.67 7.87
N VAL A 221 -6.67 7.25 6.62
CA VAL A 221 -6.75 8.14 5.47
C VAL A 221 -8.14 8.03 4.88
N MET A 222 -8.67 9.16 4.46
CA MET A 222 -9.91 9.16 3.70
C MET A 222 -9.76 8.39 2.39
N PRO A 223 -10.66 7.44 2.08
CA PRO A 223 -10.74 6.86 0.75
C PRO A 223 -11.05 7.96 -0.26
N GLN A 224 -10.13 8.19 -1.21
CA GLN A 224 -10.30 9.18 -2.26
C GLN A 224 -10.28 8.50 -3.63
N LYS A 225 -11.17 8.92 -4.50
CA LYS A 225 -11.17 8.49 -5.91
C LYS A 225 -10.96 9.71 -6.80
N SER A 226 -9.78 9.77 -7.41
CA SER A 226 -9.37 10.86 -8.29
C SER A 226 -9.48 10.43 -9.75
N TYR A 227 -10.11 11.25 -10.57
CA TYR A 227 -10.21 11.03 -12.02
C TYR A 227 -10.48 12.35 -12.75
N ALA A 228 -10.24 12.38 -14.04
CA ALA A 228 -10.50 13.55 -14.87
C ALA A 228 -11.14 13.13 -16.20
N THR A 229 -11.77 14.08 -16.90
CA THR A 229 -12.31 13.85 -18.25
C THR A 229 -11.21 13.58 -19.29
N VAL A 230 -9.95 13.82 -18.94
CA VAL A 230 -8.78 13.61 -19.77
C VAL A 230 -7.65 12.99 -18.95
N GLU A 231 -6.85 12.12 -19.57
CA GLU A 231 -5.68 11.51 -18.91
C GLU A 231 -4.58 12.54 -18.58
N GLY A 232 -3.77 12.22 -17.58
CA GLY A 232 -2.63 13.01 -17.16
C GLY A 232 -2.97 14.27 -16.35
N MET A 233 -4.23 14.43 -15.92
CA MET A 233 -4.61 15.40 -14.90
C MET A 233 -5.12 14.69 -13.66
N THR A 234 -4.54 15.02 -12.50
CA THR A 234 -4.99 14.46 -11.22
C THR A 234 -5.27 15.56 -10.20
N MET A 235 -6.26 15.31 -9.34
CA MET A 235 -6.64 16.17 -8.23
C MET A 235 -6.75 15.31 -6.98
N ARG A 236 -6.13 15.72 -5.87
CA ARG A 236 -6.13 14.98 -4.60
C ARG A 236 -6.26 15.92 -3.41
N ILE A 237 -7.03 15.54 -2.40
CA ILE A 237 -7.07 16.23 -1.11
C ILE A 237 -5.87 15.74 -0.29
N VAL A 238 -4.93 16.64 -0.02
CA VAL A 238 -3.69 16.34 0.73
C VAL A 238 -3.80 16.75 2.21
N SER A 239 -4.82 17.52 2.57
CA SER A 239 -5.12 17.87 3.96
C SER A 239 -6.59 18.30 4.07
N PRO A 240 -7.30 17.96 5.16
CA PRO A 240 -6.88 17.07 6.24
C PRO A 240 -6.86 15.58 5.82
N ASP A 241 -6.19 14.72 6.60
CA ASP A 241 -6.21 13.26 6.36
C ASP A 241 -7.62 12.67 6.45
N LEU A 242 -8.45 13.25 7.33
CA LEU A 242 -9.87 12.98 7.47
C LEU A 242 -10.64 14.30 7.47
N VAL A 243 -11.63 14.41 6.61
CA VAL A 243 -12.57 15.55 6.64
C VAL A 243 -13.61 15.26 7.70
N LYS A 244 -13.66 16.13 8.71
CA LYS A 244 -14.65 16.08 9.79
C LYS A 244 -15.65 17.22 9.61
N THR A 245 -16.85 17.04 10.13
CA THR A 245 -17.82 18.16 10.25
C THR A 245 -17.47 19.04 11.45
N PRO A 246 -17.45 20.38 11.31
CA PRO A 246 -17.67 21.15 10.08
C PRO A 246 -16.43 21.17 9.18
N VAL A 247 -16.65 21.15 7.86
CA VAL A 247 -15.55 21.21 6.88
C VAL A 247 -15.10 22.67 6.70
N ASP A 248 -14.03 23.05 7.37
CA ASP A 248 -13.49 24.42 7.30
C ASP A 248 -12.70 24.66 6.00
N SER A 249 -11.67 23.85 5.77
CA SER A 249 -10.86 23.95 4.57
C SER A 249 -10.23 22.61 4.17
N MET A 250 -9.92 22.48 2.89
CA MET A 250 -9.20 21.35 2.30
C MET A 250 -8.05 21.88 1.45
N ILE A 251 -6.86 21.32 1.61
CA ILE A 251 -5.75 21.59 0.69
C ILE A 251 -5.84 20.56 -0.43
N VAL A 252 -5.95 21.07 -1.65
CA VAL A 252 -6.12 20.25 -2.86
C VAL A 252 -4.90 20.43 -3.74
N GLU A 253 -4.24 19.33 -4.07
CA GLU A 253 -3.11 19.26 -4.97
C GLU A 253 -3.59 18.87 -6.38
N PHE A 254 -3.13 19.64 -7.36
CA PHE A 254 -3.36 19.40 -8.78
C PHE A 254 -2.03 19.08 -9.44
N THR A 255 -2.01 18.03 -10.26
CA THR A 255 -0.79 17.60 -10.97
C THR A 255 -1.11 17.43 -12.45
N ASN A 256 -0.27 18.04 -13.29
CA ASN A 256 -0.32 17.96 -14.74
C ASN A 256 0.85 17.10 -15.22
N SER A 257 0.59 15.90 -15.71
CA SER A 257 1.58 15.05 -16.36
C SER A 257 1.41 15.03 -17.89
N ARG A 258 0.80 16.08 -18.45
CA ARG A 258 0.60 16.24 -19.89
C ARG A 258 1.66 17.17 -20.46
N ASP A 259 1.95 17.02 -21.75
CA ASP A 259 2.83 17.91 -22.51
C ASP A 259 2.13 19.21 -22.96
N ALA A 260 1.20 19.72 -22.16
CA ALA A 260 0.48 20.96 -22.45
C ALA A 260 0.20 21.73 -21.16
N ASP A 261 0.28 23.05 -21.25
CA ASP A 261 -0.11 23.96 -20.18
C ASP A 261 -1.61 23.84 -19.88
N LEU A 262 -1.96 23.91 -18.60
CA LEU A 262 -3.34 23.93 -18.13
C LEU A 262 -3.56 25.18 -17.30
N THR A 263 -4.76 25.74 -17.38
CA THR A 263 -5.13 26.95 -16.62
C THR A 263 -6.39 26.71 -15.80
N THR A 264 -6.40 27.15 -14.55
CA THR A 264 -7.56 26.99 -13.67
C THR A 264 -7.67 28.14 -12.68
N GLY A 265 -8.90 28.52 -12.29
CA GLY A 265 -9.14 29.59 -11.31
C GLY A 265 -9.43 29.09 -9.90
N GLU A 266 -9.89 29.98 -9.02
CA GLU A 266 -10.32 29.67 -7.66
C GLU A 266 -11.66 28.92 -7.59
N TRP A 267 -12.51 29.07 -8.61
CA TRP A 267 -13.84 28.45 -8.65
C TRP A 267 -13.80 26.94 -8.44
N TYR A 268 -14.78 26.42 -7.72
CA TYR A 268 -14.98 25.00 -7.45
C TYR A 268 -16.47 24.68 -7.29
N ARG A 269 -16.83 23.42 -7.49
CA ARG A 269 -18.17 22.88 -7.20
C ARG A 269 -18.06 21.62 -6.36
N ILE A 270 -19.03 21.39 -5.48
CA ILE A 270 -19.12 20.12 -4.74
C ILE A 270 -20.42 19.44 -5.14
N ASP A 271 -20.31 18.18 -5.52
CA ASP A 271 -21.43 17.31 -5.84
C ASP A 271 -21.64 16.29 -4.70
N THR A 272 -22.86 15.81 -4.54
CA THR A 272 -23.25 14.67 -3.70
C THR A 272 -24.01 13.64 -4.56
N LYS A 273 -24.19 12.43 -4.05
CA LYS A 273 -25.02 11.43 -4.72
C LYS A 273 -26.50 11.64 -4.40
N SER A 274 -27.35 11.57 -5.42
CA SER A 274 -28.79 11.45 -5.27
C SER A 274 -29.18 10.05 -4.77
N ASP A 275 -30.44 9.89 -4.38
CA ASP A 275 -31.01 8.58 -4.01
C ASP A 275 -30.93 7.55 -5.16
N GLU A 276 -30.91 8.03 -6.41
CA GLU A 276 -30.74 7.22 -7.62
C GLU A 276 -29.26 6.92 -7.95
N GLY A 277 -28.32 7.43 -7.15
CA GLY A 277 -26.88 7.23 -7.32
C GLY A 277 -26.22 8.16 -8.35
N SER A 278 -26.97 9.08 -8.95
CA SER A 278 -26.46 10.08 -9.88
C SER A 278 -25.80 11.25 -9.13
N TRP A 279 -24.76 11.85 -9.71
CA TRP A 279 -24.10 13.00 -9.11
C TRP A 279 -24.89 14.28 -9.36
N ILE A 280 -25.28 14.95 -8.28
CA ILE A 280 -25.98 16.25 -8.29
C ILE A 280 -25.19 17.26 -7.48
N GLN A 281 -25.37 18.55 -7.72
CA GLN A 281 -24.71 19.57 -6.92
C GLN A 281 -25.17 19.47 -5.45
N ALA A 282 -24.23 19.56 -4.51
CA ALA A 282 -24.55 19.58 -3.09
C ALA A 282 -25.44 20.79 -2.76
N PRO A 283 -26.38 20.66 -1.81
CA PRO A 283 -27.22 21.77 -1.39
C PRO A 283 -26.38 22.92 -0.87
N TYR A 284 -26.87 24.15 -1.06
CA TYR A 284 -26.21 25.33 -0.51
C TYR A 284 -26.40 25.43 1.00
N SER A 285 -25.37 25.93 1.69
CA SER A 285 -25.44 26.14 3.14
C SER A 285 -26.45 27.21 3.48
N LYS A 286 -27.10 27.09 4.64
CA LYS A 286 -28.02 28.11 5.17
C LYS A 286 -27.38 29.51 5.18
N LYS A 287 -26.10 29.58 5.56
CA LYS A 287 -25.33 30.83 5.57
C LYS A 287 -25.28 31.49 4.19
N TYR A 288 -25.07 30.71 3.13
CA TYR A 288 -25.03 31.26 1.77
C TYR A 288 -26.43 31.64 1.27
N LEU A 289 -27.46 30.83 1.56
CA LEU A 289 -28.84 31.15 1.23
C LEU A 289 -29.32 32.46 1.90
N ASP A 290 -28.92 32.70 3.16
CA ASP A 290 -29.22 33.94 3.88
C ASP A 290 -28.54 35.18 3.25
N LEU A 291 -27.38 35.02 2.62
CA LEU A 291 -26.71 36.09 1.87
C LEU A 291 -27.45 36.38 0.56
N LEU A 292 -27.82 35.34 -0.18
CA LEU A 292 -28.60 35.47 -1.42
C LEU A 292 -29.94 36.17 -1.18
N ALA A 293 -30.64 35.81 -0.10
CA ALA A 293 -31.90 36.45 0.28
C ALA A 293 -31.74 37.96 0.60
N LYS A 294 -30.53 38.39 0.98
CA LYS A 294 -30.16 39.79 1.20
C LYS A 294 -29.60 40.48 -0.05
N GLY A 295 -29.63 39.82 -1.22
CA GLY A 295 -29.08 40.33 -2.47
C GLY A 295 -27.54 40.32 -2.52
N THR A 296 -26.88 39.50 -1.70
CA THR A 296 -25.42 39.35 -1.70
C THR A 296 -25.02 38.01 -2.31
N GLU A 297 -24.19 38.05 -3.35
CA GLU A 297 -23.64 36.87 -4.01
C GLU A 297 -22.14 36.70 -3.71
N VAL A 298 -21.64 35.47 -3.89
CA VAL A 298 -20.21 35.17 -3.75
C VAL A 298 -19.56 35.21 -5.11
N CYS A 299 -18.57 36.08 -5.25
CA CYS A 299 -17.72 36.15 -6.42
C CYS A 299 -16.36 35.49 -6.11
N PHE A 300 -15.87 34.68 -7.03
CA PHE A 300 -14.52 34.13 -6.96
C PHE A 300 -13.57 35.05 -7.71
N ASN A 301 -12.48 35.48 -7.07
CA ASN A 301 -11.50 36.31 -7.74
C ASN A 301 -10.67 35.47 -8.71
N GLY A 302 -10.38 36.03 -9.88
CA GLY A 302 -9.73 35.32 -10.98
C GLY A 302 -8.22 35.14 -10.80
N ILE A 303 -7.74 34.63 -9.66
CA ILE A 303 -6.36 34.12 -9.61
C ILE A 303 -6.31 32.86 -10.46
N GLY A 304 -5.83 33.02 -11.69
CA GLY A 304 -5.57 31.94 -12.62
C GLY A 304 -4.22 31.30 -12.32
N TYR A 305 -4.22 30.00 -12.06
CA TYR A 305 -3.02 29.19 -12.01
C TYR A 305 -2.72 28.68 -13.41
N SER A 306 -1.49 28.88 -13.89
CA SER A 306 -0.96 28.20 -15.08
C SER A 306 -0.05 27.05 -14.64
N LEU A 307 -0.47 25.83 -14.94
CA LEU A 307 0.18 24.60 -14.55
C LEU A 307 0.92 24.02 -15.77
N LYS A 308 2.25 24.14 -15.75
CA LYS A 308 3.14 23.62 -16.78
C LYS A 308 3.18 22.08 -16.81
N PRO A 309 3.64 21.47 -17.91
CA PRO A 309 3.96 20.04 -17.95
C PRO A 309 4.81 19.59 -16.76
N ASP A 310 4.47 18.42 -16.23
CA ASP A 310 5.04 17.80 -15.02
C ASP A 310 4.97 18.65 -13.74
N GLY A 311 4.20 19.74 -13.77
CA GLY A 311 4.01 20.64 -12.66
C GLY A 311 2.92 20.17 -11.69
N SER A 312 3.04 20.61 -10.43
CA SER A 312 1.97 20.51 -9.45
C SER A 312 1.77 21.83 -8.71
N PHE A 313 0.56 22.06 -8.21
CA PHE A 313 0.29 23.18 -7.30
C PHE A 313 -0.78 22.81 -6.28
N ARG A 314 -0.78 23.53 -5.15
CA ARG A 314 -1.73 23.34 -4.06
C ARG A 314 -2.59 24.58 -3.90
N MET A 315 -3.88 24.38 -3.64
CA MET A 315 -4.80 25.46 -3.29
C MET A 315 -5.64 25.08 -2.07
N THR A 316 -6.11 26.11 -1.37
CA THR A 316 -7.04 25.91 -0.25
C THR A 316 -8.47 26.10 -0.74
N VAL A 317 -9.29 25.05 -0.61
CA VAL A 317 -10.73 25.07 -0.88
C VAL A 317 -11.46 25.25 0.44
N LYS A 318 -12.30 26.28 0.56
CA LYS A 318 -13.15 26.54 1.73
C LYS A 318 -14.60 26.31 1.38
N PRO A 319 -15.18 25.12 1.61
CA PRO A 319 -16.46 24.72 1.03
C PRO A 319 -17.70 25.28 1.75
N TRP A 320 -17.58 26.39 2.46
CA TRP A 320 -18.64 26.97 3.29
C TRP A 320 -19.93 27.33 2.53
N LEU A 321 -19.87 27.41 1.21
CA LEU A 321 -21.01 27.62 0.32
C LEU A 321 -21.99 26.44 0.32
N TYR A 322 -21.50 25.23 0.59
CA TYR A 322 -22.26 23.99 0.51
C TYR A 322 -22.61 23.47 1.90
N ASP A 323 -23.77 22.84 2.02
CA ASP A 323 -24.15 22.06 3.20
C ASP A 323 -23.54 20.67 3.09
N LEU A 324 -22.54 20.42 3.93
CA LEU A 324 -21.78 19.18 4.00
C LEU A 324 -21.97 18.50 5.37
N SER A 325 -23.16 18.64 5.97
CA SER A 325 -23.42 18.10 7.30
C SER A 325 -23.61 16.58 7.33
N ASP A 326 -23.95 15.96 6.20
CA ASP A 326 -24.16 14.52 6.13
C ASP A 326 -22.82 13.78 6.07
N LYS A 327 -22.52 13.04 7.15
CA LYS A 327 -21.32 12.21 7.31
C LYS A 327 -21.39 10.88 6.56
N SER A 328 -22.59 10.42 6.21
CA SER A 328 -22.77 9.17 5.47
C SER A 328 -22.63 9.37 3.95
N ALA A 329 -22.76 10.61 3.49
CA ALA A 329 -22.67 10.95 2.08
C ALA A 329 -21.22 10.90 1.54
N THR A 330 -21.10 10.49 0.28
CA THR A 330 -19.88 10.67 -0.51
C THR A 330 -20.02 11.93 -1.33
N TYR A 331 -19.09 12.86 -1.14
CA TYR A 331 -19.02 14.10 -1.88
C TYR A 331 -17.97 14.00 -2.98
N ARG A 332 -18.08 14.89 -3.97
CA ARG A 332 -17.11 15.00 -5.04
C ARG A 332 -16.78 16.47 -5.27
N LEU A 333 -15.52 16.83 -5.04
CA LEU A 333 -15.01 18.13 -5.45
C LEU A 333 -14.77 18.11 -6.96
N VAL A 334 -15.24 19.16 -7.63
CA VAL A 334 -15.23 19.33 -9.08
C VAL A 334 -14.48 20.60 -9.41
N LYS A 335 -13.53 20.50 -10.34
CA LYS A 335 -12.81 21.66 -10.84
C LYS A 335 -12.58 21.62 -12.33
N THR A 336 -13.01 22.69 -13.00
CA THR A 336 -12.81 22.87 -14.44
C THR A 336 -11.49 23.58 -14.70
N PHE A 337 -10.78 23.12 -15.73
CA PHE A 337 -9.56 23.75 -16.23
C PHE A 337 -9.64 23.92 -17.75
N SER A 338 -8.87 24.87 -18.27
CA SER A 338 -8.87 25.28 -19.67
C SER A 338 -7.46 25.28 -20.23
N TYR A 339 -7.34 25.31 -21.56
CA TYR A 339 -6.05 25.32 -22.24
C TYR A 339 -5.69 26.74 -22.72
N PRO A 340 -4.41 27.15 -22.70
CA PRO A 340 -4.00 28.39 -23.33
C PRO A 340 -4.28 28.41 -24.85
N PRO A 341 -4.66 29.56 -25.42
CA PRO A 341 -4.94 30.82 -24.74
C PRO A 341 -6.28 30.76 -23.96
N TYR A 342 -6.22 31.10 -22.66
CA TYR A 342 -7.40 31.23 -21.81
C TYR A 342 -8.25 32.43 -22.27
N PRO A 343 -9.58 32.34 -22.41
CA PRO A 343 -10.47 31.17 -22.31
C PRO A 343 -11.13 30.89 -23.68
N ILE A 344 -10.51 30.12 -24.57
CA ILE A 344 -11.08 29.89 -25.90
C ILE A 344 -11.23 28.39 -26.21
N GLN A 345 -12.48 27.93 -26.08
CA GLN A 345 -13.15 26.74 -26.65
C GLN A 345 -13.07 25.36 -25.98
N LYS A 346 -12.01 24.94 -25.29
CA LYS A 346 -11.97 23.60 -24.66
C LYS A 346 -11.69 23.67 -23.16
N SER A 347 -12.56 23.05 -22.37
CA SER A 347 -12.38 22.88 -20.93
C SER A 347 -12.63 21.43 -20.54
N ASP A 348 -11.79 20.94 -19.64
CA ASP A 348 -11.88 19.60 -19.06
C ASP A 348 -12.09 19.72 -17.55
N THR A 349 -12.49 18.63 -16.90
CA THR A 349 -12.85 18.65 -15.48
C THR A 349 -12.11 17.56 -14.72
N ALA A 350 -11.54 17.94 -13.59
CA ALA A 350 -10.97 17.03 -12.61
C ALA A 350 -11.96 16.82 -11.45
N TYR A 351 -11.95 15.60 -10.92
CA TYR A 351 -12.80 15.15 -9.83
C TYR A 351 -11.97 14.47 -8.75
N VAL A 352 -12.36 14.71 -7.49
CA VAL A 352 -11.89 13.94 -6.34
C VAL A 352 -13.09 13.64 -5.45
N GLU A 353 -13.41 12.36 -5.32
CA GLU A 353 -14.43 11.87 -4.39
C GLU A 353 -13.85 11.77 -2.98
N PHE A 354 -14.64 12.11 -1.97
CA PHE A 354 -14.21 12.21 -0.58
C PHE A 354 -15.41 11.96 0.36
N GLN A 355 -15.17 11.39 1.54
CA GLN A 355 -16.21 11.09 2.54
C GLN A 355 -15.94 11.83 3.84
N ILE A 356 -16.98 12.35 4.47
CA ILE A 356 -16.86 13.04 5.75
C ILE A 356 -17.00 12.02 6.88
N ARG A 357 -16.20 12.11 7.95
CA ARG A 357 -16.31 11.23 9.13
C ARG A 357 -16.70 12.01 10.39
#